data_AF-A0A353EDY1-F1
#
_entry.id   AF-A0A353EDY1-F1
#
_cell.length_a   1.000
_cell.length_b   1.000
_cell.length_c   1.000
_cell.angle_alpha   90.00
_cell.angle_beta   90.00
_cell.angle_gamma   90.00
#
_symmetry.space_group_name_H-M   'P 1'
#
loop_
_entity.id
_entity.type
_entity.pdbx_description
1 polymer ?
#
loop_
_entity_poly.entity_id
_entity_poly.type
_entity_poly.pdbx_seq_one_letter_code
_entity_poly.pdbx_strand_id
1 'polypeptide(L)' 'MKNPQRQQQWDTFKRTKRGYWSFIIFSVLFILSLGAEFIANDKPLIVKYEESYYFPVFKNYAETTFGG' A
#
# COMPACT_ATOMS: atom_id res chain seq x y z
N MET A 1 -24.80 -13.23 -17.58
CA MET A 1 -25.87 -12.23 -17.33
C MET A 1 -25.25 -10.96 -16.76
N LYS A 2 -25.09 -9.90 -17.55
CA LYS A 2 -24.72 -8.57 -17.01
C LYS A 2 -25.93 -8.03 -16.26
N ASN A 3 -25.81 -7.82 -14.96
CA ASN A 3 -26.90 -7.30 -14.14
C ASN A 3 -27.02 -5.77 -14.36
N PRO A 4 -27.99 -5.29 -15.15
CA PRO A 4 -28.07 -3.90 -15.59
C PRO A 4 -28.28 -2.93 -14.41
N GLN A 5 -28.90 -3.41 -13.33
CA GLN A 5 -29.13 -2.64 -12.12
C GLN A 5 -27.81 -2.21 -11.45
N ARG A 6 -26.80 -3.08 -11.49
CA ARG A 6 -25.50 -2.84 -10.85
C ARG A 6 -24.67 -1.80 -11.61
N GLN A 7 -24.84 -1.73 -12.94
CA GLN A 7 -24.21 -0.69 -13.77
C GLN A 7 -24.85 0.68 -13.54
N GLN A 8 -26.18 0.75 -13.49
CA GLN A 8 -26.90 2.02 -13.23
C GLN A 8 -26.58 2.60 -11.84
N GLN A 9 -26.44 1.74 -10.82
CA GLN A 9 -26.00 2.17 -9.49
C GLN A 9 -24.57 2.71 -9.52
N TRP A 10 -23.67 2.07 -10.27
CA TRP A 10 -22.29 2.53 -10.44
C TRP A 10 -22.19 3.87 -11.16
N ASP A 11 -23.01 4.08 -12.20
CA ASP A 11 -23.06 5.34 -12.94
C ASP A 11 -23.66 6.46 -12.08
N THR A 12 -24.67 6.15 -11.27
CA THR A 12 -25.26 7.10 -10.30
C THR A 12 -24.26 7.46 -9.19
N PHE A 13 -23.47 6.49 -8.72
CA PHE A 13 -22.41 6.70 -7.75
C PHE A 13 -21.29 7.58 -8.32
N LYS A 14 -20.84 7.30 -9.55
CA LYS A 14 -19.85 8.14 -10.26
C LYS A 14 -20.35 9.56 -10.55
N ARG A 15 -21.66 9.73 -10.81
CA ARG A 15 -22.29 11.05 -11.00
C ARG A 15 -22.23 11.89 -9.71
N THR A 16 -22.20 11.23 -8.55
CA THR A 16 -22.08 11.87 -7.25
C THR A 16 -20.62 12.20 -6.96
N LYS A 17 -20.13 13.31 -7.54
CA LYS A 17 -18.72 13.74 -7.40
C LYS A 17 -18.22 13.71 -5.96
N ARG A 18 -19.01 14.20 -5.00
CA ARG A 18 -18.65 14.21 -3.56
C ARG A 18 -18.50 12.81 -2.96
N GLY A 19 -19.40 11.88 -3.29
CA GLY A 19 -19.33 10.50 -2.83
C GLY A 19 -18.12 9.75 -3.39
N TYR A 20 -17.77 10.02 -4.65
CA TYR A 20 -16.58 9.45 -5.28
C TYR A 20 -15.29 9.97 -4.64
N TRP A 21 -15.20 11.28 -4.34
CA TRP A 21 -14.05 11.85 -3.62
C TRP A 21 -13.91 11.29 -2.20
N SER A 22 -15.01 11.17 -1.44
CA SER A 22 -14.98 10.53 -0.12
C SER A 22 -14.53 9.08 -0.18
N PHE A 23 -14.97 8.33 -1.20
CA PHE A 23 -14.54 6.95 -1.41
C PHE A 23 -13.04 6.86 -1.73
N ILE A 24 -12.49 7.78 -2.55
CA ILE A 24 -11.05 7.83 -2.83
C ILE A 24 -10.27 8.15 -1.55
N ILE A 25 -10.64 9.21 -0.83
CA ILE A 25 -9.95 9.63 0.40
C ILE A 25 -9.94 8.49 1.41
N PHE A 26 -11.10 7.86 1.65
CA PHE A 26 -11.22 6.71 2.55
C PHE A 26 -10.37 5.53 2.07
N SER A 27 -10.42 5.18 0.79
CA SER A 27 -9.65 4.06 0.24
C SER A 27 -8.14 4.29 0.38
N VAL A 28 -7.66 5.52 0.12
CA VAL A 28 -6.26 5.89 0.30
C VAL A 28 -5.86 5.75 1.76
N LEU A 29 -6.63 6.34 2.69
CA LEU A 29 -6.36 6.23 4.13
C LEU A 29 -6.39 4.79 4.62
N PHE A 30 -7.32 3.98 4.13
CA PHE A 30 -7.44 2.58 4.48
C PHE A 30 -6.24 1.76 3.98
N ILE A 31 -5.84 1.92 2.71
CA ILE A 31 -4.65 1.26 2.16
C ILE A 31 -3.39 1.69 2.92
N LEU A 32 -3.26 2.99 3.22
CA LEU A 32 -2.16 3.51 4.04
C LEU A 32 -2.17 2.92 5.46
N SER A 33 -3.34 2.72 6.08
CA SER A 33 -3.43 2.07 7.40
C SER A 33 -3.04 0.60 7.36
N LEU A 34 -3.40 -0.13 6.31
CA LEU A 34 -2.99 -1.53 6.13
C LEU A 34 -1.49 -1.64 5.85
N GLY A 35 -0.95 -0.70 5.06
CA GLY A 35 0.48 -0.59 4.80
C GLY A 35 1.26 0.16 5.88
N ALA A 36 0.61 0.59 6.97
CA ALA A 36 1.26 1.38 8.00
C ALA A 36 2.32 0.55 8.74
N GLU A 37 2.07 -0.74 9.00
CA GLU A 37 3.12 -1.63 9.54
C GLU A 37 4.28 -1.87 8.56
N PHE A 38 4.07 -1.65 7.25
CA PHE A 38 5.13 -1.70 6.24
C PHE A 38 5.92 -0.39 6.16
N ILE A 39 5.25 0.75 6.22
CA ILE A 39 5.86 2.09 6.16
C ILE A 39 6.50 2.49 7.49
N ALA A 40 5.85 2.16 8.60
CA ALA A 40 6.30 2.42 9.98
C ALA A 40 7.10 1.25 10.56
N ASN A 41 7.56 0.32 9.73
CA ASN A 41 8.47 -0.71 10.20
C ASN A 41 9.76 -0.01 10.69
N ASP A 42 10.14 -0.23 11.95
CA ASP A 42 11.40 0.27 12.55
C ASP A 42 12.65 -0.30 11.84
N LYS A 43 12.48 -1.25 10.92
CA LYS A 43 13.54 -1.77 10.06
C LYS A 43 13.59 -0.99 8.74
N PRO A 44 14.74 -0.39 8.40
CA PRO A 44 14.88 0.38 7.16
C PRO A 44 14.51 -0.48 5.95
N LEU A 45 13.62 0.03 5.10
CA LEU A 45 13.15 -0.66 3.89
C LEU A 45 14.30 -1.02 2.94
N ILE A 46 15.33 -0.16 2.90
CA ILE A 46 16.51 -0.28 2.05
C ILE A 46 17.73 0.10 2.90
N VAL A 47 18.74 -0.76 2.91
CA VAL A 47 20.05 -0.49 3.48
C VAL A 47 21.07 -0.56 2.35
N LYS A 48 21.89 0.49 2.19
CA LYS A 48 23.06 0.45 1.30
C LYS A 48 24.26 -0.01 2.12
N TYR A 49 24.85 -1.14 1.75
CA TYR A 49 26.08 -1.63 2.38
C TYR A 49 27.05 -2.11 1.30
N GLU A 50 28.30 -1.65 1.34
CA GLU A 50 29.37 -2.01 0.39
C GLU A 50 28.90 -2.13 -1.07
N GLU A 51 28.39 -1.03 -1.64
CA GLU A 51 27.90 -0.94 -3.03
C GLU A 51 26.62 -1.76 -3.37
N SER A 52 26.06 -2.51 -2.42
CA SER A 52 24.89 -3.35 -2.63
C SER A 52 23.65 -2.84 -1.88
N TYR A 53 22.49 -2.95 -2.53
CA TYR A 53 21.19 -2.60 -1.95
C TYR A 53 20.56 -3.83 -1.29
N TYR A 54 20.34 -3.75 0.02
CA TYR A 54 19.71 -4.78 0.82
C TYR A 54 18.30 -4.36 1.19
N PHE A 55 17.35 -5.28 1.02
CA PHE A 55 15.94 -5.09 1.39
C PHE A 55 15.59 -6.04 2.53
N PRO A 56 15.95 -5.70 3.78
CA PRO A 56 15.80 -6.59 4.94
C PRO A 56 14.33 -6.94 5.26
N VAL A 57 13.38 -6.21 4.67
CA VAL A 57 11.94 -6.45 4.76
C VAL A 57 11.50 -7.73 4.02
N PHE A 58 12.20 -8.10 2.94
CA PHE A 58 11.87 -9.30 2.15
C PHE A 58 12.72 -10.52 2.51
N LYS A 59 13.88 -10.31 3.15
CA LYS A 59 14.77 -11.37 3.62
C LYS A 59 15.43 -10.97 4.92
N ASN A 60 15.34 -11.85 5.92
CA ASN A 60 16.19 -11.75 7.11
C ASN A 60 17.64 -12.08 6.70
N TYR A 61 18.50 -11.08 6.62
CA TYR A 61 19.94 -11.25 6.45
C TYR A 61 20.56 -11.44 7.84
N ALA A 62 21.42 -12.45 8.00
CA ALA A 62 22.14 -12.66 9.25
C ALA A 62 23.14 -11.51 9.47
N GLU A 63 23.32 -11.07 10.74
CA GLU A 63 24.20 -9.95 11.13
C GLU A 63 25.66 -10.13 10.66
N THR A 64 26.07 -11.37 10.38
CA THR A 64 27.37 -11.71 9.77
C THR A 64 27.58 -11.15 8.36
N THR A 65 26.52 -10.67 7.68
CA THR A 65 26.61 -10.03 6.35
C THR A 65 27.06 -8.57 6.44
N PHE A 66 26.87 -7.93 7.61
CA PHE A 66 27.20 -6.53 7.84
C PHE A 66 28.49 -6.34 8.67
N GLY A 67 29.28 -7.40 8.84
CA GLY A 67 30.62 -7.35 9.43
C GLY A 67 30.74 -7.72 10.91
N GLY A 68 29.61 -7.86 11.64
CA GLY A 68 29.60 -8.02 13.10
C GLY A 68 29.66 -6.70 13.84
#